data_AF-A0A951A4Q6-F1
#
_entry.id   AF-A0A951A4Q6-F1
#
_cell.length_a   1.000
_cell.length_b   1.000
_cell.length_c   1.000
_cell.angle_alpha   90.00
_cell.angle_beta   90.00
_cell.angle_gamma   90.00
#
_symmetry.space_group_name_H-M   'P 1'
#
loop_
_entity.id
_entity.type
_entity.pdbx_description
1 polymer ?
#
loop_
_entity_poly.entity_id
_entity_poly.type
_entity_poly.pdbx_seq_one_letter_code
_entity_poly.pdbx_strand_id
1 'polypeptide(L)' 'MPLLATVEAKRLRGPEARAWRRFGPYLSERQWGTVREDYSATGDAWNYLTHEEARSRAYRWGEDGIAGFSDDELA' A
#
# COMPACT_ATOMS: atom_id res chain seq x y z
N MET A 1 -18.83 7.58 -2.30
CA MET A 1 -18.20 6.65 -3.27
C MET A 1 -18.29 5.25 -2.69
N PRO A 2 -19.01 4.30 -3.30
CA PRO A 2 -19.03 2.93 -2.80
C PRO A 2 -17.63 2.34 -3.02
N LEU A 3 -17.04 1.75 -1.98
CA LEU A 3 -15.71 1.11 -2.02
C LEU A 3 -15.54 0.15 -3.21
N LEU A 4 -16.64 -0.43 -3.70
CA LEU A 4 -16.68 -1.36 -4.82
C LEU A 4 -16.46 -0.74 -6.20
N ALA A 5 -16.57 0.59 -6.34
CA ALA A 5 -16.42 1.30 -7.62
C ALA A 5 -15.00 1.84 -7.88
N THR A 6 -14.08 1.68 -6.92
CA THR A 6 -12.69 2.15 -7.05
C THR A 6 -11.90 1.34 -8.08
N VAL A 7 -10.81 1.92 -8.59
CA VAL A 7 -9.87 1.24 -9.49
C VAL A 7 -9.33 -0.04 -8.84
N GLU A 8 -9.03 0.04 -7.54
CA GLU A 8 -8.56 -1.10 -6.77
C GLU A 8 -9.60 -2.22 -6.68
N ALA A 9 -10.85 -1.87 -6.43
CA ALA A 9 -11.94 -2.85 -6.38
C ALA A 9 -12.22 -3.53 -7.74
N LYS A 10 -11.89 -2.87 -8.86
CA LYS A 10 -11.90 -3.50 -10.19
C LYS A 10 -10.70 -4.43 -10.37
N ARG A 11 -9.50 -4.02 -9.94
CA ARG A 11 -8.28 -4.83 -10.00
C ARG A 11 -8.39 -6.13 -9.20
N LEU A 12 -8.95 -6.08 -8.00
CA LEU A 12 -9.17 -7.24 -7.11
C LEU A 12 -10.28 -8.20 -7.55
N ARG A 13 -11.07 -7.82 -8.58
CA ARG A 13 -12.10 -8.66 -9.20
C ARG A 13 -11.77 -9.11 -10.62
N GLY A 14 -10.75 -8.52 -11.24
CA GLY A 14 -10.32 -8.87 -12.58
C GLY A 14 -9.66 -10.25 -12.65
N PRO A 15 -9.41 -10.77 -13.87
CA PRO A 15 -8.77 -12.07 -14.08
C PRO A 15 -7.36 -12.15 -13.46
N GLU A 16 -6.67 -11.02 -13.32
CA GLU A 16 -5.36 -10.94 -12.68
C GLU A 16 -5.41 -10.88 -11.14
N ALA A 17 -6.60 -10.82 -10.54
CA ALA A 17 -6.73 -10.69 -9.08
C ALA A 17 -5.98 -11.78 -8.31
N ARG A 18 -5.89 -13.01 -8.86
CA ARG A 18 -5.11 -14.10 -8.27
C ARG A 18 -3.61 -13.79 -8.21
N ALA A 19 -3.06 -13.03 -9.15
CA ALA A 19 -1.68 -12.55 -9.08
C ALA A 19 -1.51 -11.51 -7.98
N TRP A 20 -2.47 -10.59 -7.84
CA TRP A 20 -2.43 -9.54 -6.82
C TRP A 20 -2.62 -10.06 -5.40
N ARG A 21 -3.42 -11.11 -5.20
CA ARG A 21 -3.62 -11.78 -3.90
C ARG A 21 -2.43 -12.62 -3.45
N ARG A 22 -1.53 -13.00 -4.37
CA ARG A 22 -0.30 -13.73 -4.01
C ARG A 22 0.61 -12.84 -3.18
N PHE A 23 0.75 -11.58 -3.53
CA PHE A 23 1.37 -10.62 -2.62
C PHE A 23 0.45 -10.51 -1.40
N GLY A 24 0.91 -11.01 -0.26
CA GLY A 24 0.17 -10.95 1.01
C GLY A 24 -0.28 -9.52 1.35
N PRO A 25 -1.10 -9.35 2.39
CA PRO A 25 -1.60 -8.03 2.78
C PRO A 25 -0.43 -7.04 2.89
N TYR A 26 -0.47 -6.05 1.99
CA TYR A 26 0.52 -4.99 1.88
C TYR A 26 0.43 -4.12 3.14
N LEU A 27 1.49 -4.09 3.95
CA LEU A 27 1.55 -3.31 5.19
C LEU A 27 2.00 -1.87 4.89
N SER A 28 1.15 -1.14 4.16
CA SER A 28 1.41 0.24 3.71
C SER A 28 1.82 1.20 4.84
N GLU A 29 1.36 0.97 6.07
CA GLU A 29 1.70 1.81 7.22
C GLU A 29 3.19 1.84 7.56
N ARG A 30 3.97 0.83 7.13
CA ARG A 30 5.41 0.77 7.38
C ARG A 30 6.18 1.87 6.65
N GLN A 31 5.64 2.38 5.55
CA GLN A 31 6.23 3.49 4.83
C GLN A 31 6.33 4.76 5.69
N TRP A 32 5.46 4.93 6.70
CA TRP A 32 5.54 6.08 7.62
C TRP A 32 6.90 6.19 8.32
N GLY A 33 7.56 5.05 8.58
CA GLY A 33 8.90 5.01 9.17
C GLY A 33 10.03 5.31 8.17
N THR A 34 9.72 5.52 6.90
CA THR A 34 10.69 5.69 5.82
C THR A 34 10.49 7.02 5.10
N VAL A 35 11.49 7.89 5.16
CA VAL A 35 11.42 9.26 4.59
C VAL A 35 11.56 9.26 3.05
N ARG A 36 11.53 8.09 2.40
CA ARG A 36 11.87 7.95 0.96
C ARG A 36 10.90 8.62 0.00
N GLU A 37 9.70 8.97 0.48
CA GLU A 37 8.69 9.69 -0.30
C GLU A 37 8.32 11.04 0.33
N ASP A 38 9.28 11.69 0.99
CA ASP A 38 9.08 13.06 1.43
C ASP A 38 9.05 14.01 0.22
N TYR A 39 7.82 14.40 -0.15
CA TYR A 39 7.55 15.43 -1.14
C TYR A 39 7.15 16.76 -0.49
N SER A 40 7.36 16.91 0.82
CA SER A 40 7.09 18.16 1.50
C SER A 40 8.02 19.26 0.98
N ALA A 41 7.51 20.49 0.91
CA ALA A 41 8.30 21.63 0.45
C ALA A 41 9.40 22.03 1.45
N THR A 42 9.31 21.57 2.70
CA THR A 42 10.12 22.02 3.84
C THR A 42 10.94 20.93 4.51
N GLY A 43 10.87 19.68 4.04
CA GLY A 43 11.52 18.53 4.71
C GLY A 43 10.79 18.06 5.97
N ASP A 44 9.50 18.39 6.10
CA ASP A 44 8.66 18.01 7.24
C ASP A 44 7.86 16.73 6.91
N ALA A 45 8.59 15.62 6.78
CA ALA A 45 8.05 14.36 6.28
C ALA A 45 6.89 13.81 7.12
N TRP A 46 6.96 13.91 8.44
CA TRP A 46 5.99 13.29 9.36
C TRP A 46 4.67 14.06 9.46
N ASN A 47 4.67 15.37 9.19
CA ASN A 47 3.43 16.14 9.06
C ASN A 47 2.87 16.10 7.63
N TYR A 48 3.74 15.91 6.62
CA TYR A 48 3.33 15.78 5.22
C TYR A 48 2.71 14.42 4.87
N LEU A 49 3.27 13.34 5.42
CA LEU A 49 2.74 11.99 5.31
C LEU A 49 2.39 11.51 6.72
N THR A 50 1.13 11.71 7.11
CA THR A 50 0.66 11.27 8.43
C THR A 50 0.58 9.75 8.51
N HIS A 51 0.65 9.20 9.72
CA HIS A 51 0.49 7.75 9.94
C HIS A 51 -0.86 7.22 9.45
N GLU A 52 -1.93 8.03 9.51
CA GLU A 52 -3.25 7.65 8.99
C GLU A 52 -3.24 7.51 7.47
N GLU A 53 -2.68 8.50 6.77
CA GLU A 53 -2.52 8.43 5.31
C GLU A 53 -1.61 7.26 4.91
N ALA A 54 -0.64 6.92 5.76
CA ALA A 54 0.32 5.89 5.44
C ALA A 54 -0.33 4.52 5.21
N ARG A 55 -1.47 4.26 5.84
CA ARG A 55 -2.29 3.04 5.70
C ARG A 55 -3.10 2.96 4.42
N SER A 56 -3.14 4.04 3.62
CA SER A 56 -4.08 4.18 2.50
C SER A 56 -3.46 4.82 1.27
N ARG A 57 -2.15 5.10 1.28
CA ARG A 57 -1.38 5.52 0.11
C ARG A 57 -0.72 4.32 -0.58
N ALA A 58 -0.59 4.43 -1.89
CA ALA A 58 0.28 3.57 -2.68
C ALA A 58 1.59 4.30 -2.93
N TYR A 59 2.70 3.61 -2.72
CA TYR A 59 4.04 4.19 -2.81
C TYR A 59 4.72 3.75 -4.11
N ARG A 60 5.56 4.63 -4.64
CA ARG A 60 6.32 4.44 -5.88
C ARG A 60 7.70 3.84 -5.64
N TRP A 61 8.34 4.17 -4.52
CA TRP A 61 9.73 3.82 -4.19
C TRP A 61 9.87 3.09 -2.84
N GLY A 62 8.75 2.80 -2.17
CA GLY A 62 8.69 1.94 -1.00
C GLY A 62 8.69 0.47 -1.39
N GLU A 63 9.71 -0.29 -1.00
CA GLU A 63 9.63 -1.76 -0.98
C GLU A 63 8.94 -2.22 0.30
N ASP A 64 7.62 -2.41 0.27
CA ASP A 64 6.85 -2.92 1.41
C ASP A 64 6.81 -4.47 1.46
N GLY A 65 7.84 -5.12 0.92
CA GLY A 65 7.97 -6.57 0.81
C GLY A 65 8.73 -7.26 1.95
N ILE A 66 9.16 -6.55 3.01
CA ILE A 66 9.89 -7.18 4.13
C ILE A 66 8.88 -7.72 5.15
N ALA A 67 8.76 -9.05 5.20
CA ALA A 67 7.89 -9.83 6.10
C ALA A 67 6.37 -9.78 5.84
N GLY A 68 5.94 -9.47 4.61
CA GLY A 68 4.59 -9.80 4.17
C GLY A 68 4.44 -11.32 4.05
N PHE A 69 3.53 -11.94 4.80
CA PHE A 69 3.18 -13.34 4.59
C PHE A 69 2.44 -13.48 3.27
N SER A 70 3.14 -14.00 2.27
CA SER A 70 2.62 -14.38 0.96
C SER A 70 2.60 -15.90 0.94
N ASP A 71 1.41 -16.47 0.87
CA ASP A 71 1.20 -17.91 0.66
C ASP A 71 0.29 -18.08 -0.56
N ASP A 72 0.49 -19.14 -1.35
CA ASP A 72 -0.35 -19.49 -2.49
C ASP A 72 -1.60 -20.28 -2.10
N GLU A 73 -1.68 -20.68 -0.82
CA GLU A 73 -2.84 -21.26 -0.17
C GLU A 73 -3.64 -20.17 0.59
N LEU A 74 -4.92 -20.00 0.24
CA LEU A 74 -5.86 -19.21 1.04
C LEU A 74 -6.31 -20.05 2.24
N ALA A 75 -6.00 -19.62 3.45
CA ALA A 75 -6.70 -20.09 4.66
C ALA A 75 -8.16 -19.64 4.65
#